data_AF-A0A958M9N6-F1
#
_entry.id   AF-A0A958M9N6-F1
#
_cell.length_a   1.000
_cell.length_b   1.000
_cell.length_c   1.000
_cell.angle_alpha   90.00
_cell.angle_beta   90.00
_cell.angle_gamma   90.00
#
_symmetry.space_group_name_H-M   'P 1'
#
loop_
_entity.id
_entity.type
_entity.pdbx_description
1 polymer ?
#
loop_
_entity_poly.entity_id
_entity_poly.type
_entity_poly.pdbx_seq_one_letter_code
_entity_poly.pdbx_strand_id
1 'polypeptide(L)'
;MKELIQLVEIISPNKIKQIELVHTDGEESNNLQKLYRAIAENGAASEEEIISMFYEGRNKKKYFNRLKRELKERLINTLFLIDANDSKYSEVASAYYQCYKNAAAVKILLARGARHVAIRLAEDTMKKAELFEFTDILLTLSKDLRFHYGTILGDSDKFLFYNSQVEHFSRVYLAELKAEEYFTTLALHFTVSGAAKAEFSELAERYAHDMEQTLLEYHSYRLSLYAFSVIALRHEIANDHENTIAACRRAVAYFENNNHLASRQALFNFSYRMLSSFILLRRLEEGKREALRCLQWVDKGLFNWFKAMEYLFILHLHSEEYQKAYG
;
A
#
# COMPACT_ATOMS: atom_id res chain seq x y z
N MET A 1 17.82 -0.61 -15.64
CA MET A 1 17.29 0.76 -15.57
C MET A 1 15.92 0.88 -14.90
N LYS A 2 14.99 -0.08 -15.09
CA LYS A 2 13.61 -0.01 -14.56
C LYS A 2 13.48 0.44 -13.09
N GLU A 3 14.24 -0.17 -12.18
CA GLU A 3 14.22 0.21 -10.75
C GLU A 3 14.57 1.69 -10.51
N LEU A 4 15.54 2.21 -11.26
CA LEU A 4 16.00 3.59 -11.10
C LEU A 4 14.99 4.59 -11.69
N ILE A 5 14.35 4.24 -12.80
CA ILE A 5 13.26 5.03 -13.40
C ILE A 5 12.12 5.19 -12.39
N GLN A 6 11.70 4.09 -11.75
CA GLN A 6 10.64 4.13 -10.72
C GLN A 6 11.01 5.03 -9.52
N LEU A 7 12.27 4.98 -9.06
CA LEU A 7 12.72 5.86 -7.98
C LEU A 7 12.68 7.34 -8.39
N VAL A 8 13.04 7.65 -9.64
CA VAL A 8 12.99 9.02 -10.19
C VAL A 8 11.56 9.52 -10.32
N GLU A 9 10.61 8.66 -10.73
CA GLU A 9 9.18 9.00 -10.82
C GLU A 9 8.58 9.36 -9.46
N ILE A 10 8.93 8.62 -8.41
CA ILE A 10 8.44 8.85 -7.04
C ILE A 10 9.05 10.14 -6.44
N ILE A 11 10.33 10.37 -6.70
CA ILE A 11 11.10 11.48 -6.15
C ILE A 11 11.13 12.60 -7.20
N SER A 12 10.03 13.35 -7.30
CA SER A 12 9.91 14.46 -8.26
C SER A 12 10.98 15.55 -8.06
N PRO A 13 11.32 16.35 -9.09
CA PRO A 13 12.35 17.39 -9.01
C PRO A 13 12.13 18.43 -7.89
N ASN A 14 10.87 18.72 -7.56
CA ASN A 14 10.51 19.63 -6.47
C ASN A 14 10.87 19.07 -5.09
N LYS A 15 10.84 17.74 -4.93
CA LYS A 15 11.26 17.04 -3.70
C LYS A 15 12.79 17.03 -3.57
N ILE A 16 13.53 17.00 -4.68
CA ILE A 16 15.00 17.04 -4.69
C ILE A 16 15.55 18.44 -4.40
N LYS A 17 14.88 19.50 -4.89
CA LYS A 17 15.26 20.89 -4.58
C LYS A 17 15.19 21.21 -3.09
N GLN A 18 14.32 20.55 -2.33
CA GLN A 18 14.27 20.68 -0.86
C GLN A 18 15.39 19.92 -0.14
N ILE A 19 16.15 19.08 -0.87
CA ILE A 19 17.13 18.12 -0.34
C ILE A 19 18.57 18.47 -0.75
N GLU A 20 18.77 19.48 -1.61
CA GLU A 20 20.08 20.11 -1.90
C GLU A 20 20.71 20.85 -0.69
N LEU A 21 20.49 20.35 0.53
CA LEU A 21 21.16 20.74 1.78
C LEU A 21 22.06 19.63 2.36
N VAL A 22 22.43 18.62 1.56
CA VAL A 22 23.60 17.78 1.85
C VAL A 22 24.67 18.06 0.80
N HIS A 23 25.48 19.08 1.09
CA HIS A 23 26.58 19.58 0.27
C HIS A 23 27.41 18.47 -0.39
N THR A 24 27.65 18.61 -1.69
CA THR A 24 28.88 18.15 -2.34
C THR A 24 29.17 19.10 -3.49
N ASP A 25 30.00 20.11 -3.24
CA ASP A 25 30.61 20.92 -4.29
C ASP A 25 31.62 20.04 -5.04
N GLY A 26 31.36 19.72 -6.31
CA GLY A 26 32.25 18.92 -7.16
C GLY A 26 31.58 18.34 -8.43
N GLU A 27 32.41 17.90 -9.40
CA GLU A 27 31.96 17.31 -10.67
C GLU A 27 31.13 16.02 -10.51
N GLU A 28 31.34 15.24 -9.44
CA GLU A 28 30.57 14.03 -9.15
C GLU A 28 29.09 14.34 -8.81
N SER A 29 28.83 15.44 -8.11
CA SER A 29 27.46 15.94 -7.85
C SER A 29 26.75 16.31 -9.15
N ASN A 30 27.49 16.96 -10.07
CA ASN A 30 26.99 17.35 -11.39
C ASN A 30 26.60 16.13 -12.24
N ASN A 31 27.39 15.04 -12.22
CA ASN A 31 27.05 13.82 -12.98
C ASN A 31 25.84 13.07 -12.41
N LEU A 32 25.65 13.05 -11.09
CA LEU A 32 24.45 12.45 -10.49
C LEU A 32 23.19 13.24 -10.82
N GLN A 33 23.26 14.58 -10.75
CA GLN A 33 22.15 15.45 -11.13
C GLN A 33 21.81 15.33 -12.62
N LYS A 34 22.83 15.29 -13.48
CA LYS A 34 22.66 15.03 -14.91
C LYS A 34 21.99 13.68 -15.15
N LEU A 35 22.39 12.61 -14.45
CA LEU A 35 21.78 11.30 -14.61
C LEU A 35 20.32 11.29 -14.15
N TYR A 36 20.03 11.94 -13.03
CA TYR A 36 18.66 12.11 -12.56
C TYR A 36 17.79 12.84 -13.60
N ARG A 37 18.24 13.99 -14.12
CA ARG A 37 17.51 14.77 -15.14
C ARG A 37 17.35 13.98 -16.42
N ALA A 38 18.41 13.32 -16.89
CA ALA A 38 18.36 12.48 -18.09
C ALA A 38 17.28 11.39 -17.97
N ILE A 39 17.12 10.78 -16.80
CA ILE A 39 16.09 9.76 -16.55
C ILE A 39 14.70 10.40 -16.41
N ALA A 40 14.58 11.53 -15.73
CA ALA A 40 13.30 12.24 -15.55
C ALA A 40 12.73 12.76 -16.87
N GLU A 41 13.60 13.22 -17.78
CA GLU A 41 13.24 13.77 -19.09
C GLU A 41 13.11 12.68 -20.16
N ASN A 42 13.95 11.65 -20.11
CA ASN A 42 14.04 10.61 -21.15
C ASN A 42 13.66 9.22 -20.62
N GLY A 43 12.56 9.10 -19.86
CA GLY A 43 12.11 7.85 -19.23
C GLY A 43 11.94 6.63 -20.16
N ALA A 44 12.06 6.81 -21.48
CA ALA A 44 12.02 5.76 -22.51
C ALA A 44 13.37 5.49 -23.24
N ALA A 45 14.45 6.20 -22.91
CA ALA A 45 15.76 5.99 -23.56
C ALA A 45 16.41 4.66 -23.16
N SER A 46 17.17 4.06 -24.09
CA SER A 46 17.89 2.81 -23.82
C SER A 46 19.05 3.03 -22.83
N GLU A 47 19.43 1.99 -22.08
CA GLU A 47 20.55 2.09 -21.12
C GLU A 47 21.85 2.46 -21.86
N GLU A 48 22.05 1.93 -23.06
CA GLU A 48 23.14 2.27 -23.97
C GLU A 48 23.18 3.76 -24.38
N GLU A 49 22.03 4.36 -24.72
CA GLU A 49 21.92 5.79 -25.05
C GLU A 49 22.31 6.67 -23.85
N ILE A 50 21.78 6.35 -22.68
CA ILE A 50 22.10 7.10 -21.46
C ILE A 50 23.60 6.95 -21.14
N ILE A 51 24.18 5.75 -21.25
CA ILE A 51 25.62 5.54 -21.01
C ILE A 51 26.49 6.44 -21.89
N SER A 52 26.13 6.61 -23.18
CA SER A 52 26.89 7.45 -24.10
C SER A 52 26.83 8.94 -23.77
N MET A 53 25.87 9.40 -22.96
CA MET A 53 25.79 10.79 -22.52
C MET A 53 26.81 11.14 -21.42
N PHE A 54 27.37 10.14 -20.73
CA PHE A 54 28.25 10.36 -19.56
C PHE A 54 29.69 9.91 -19.78
N TYR A 55 29.91 8.80 -20.49
CA TYR A 55 31.23 8.18 -20.55
C TYR A 55 31.55 7.64 -21.95
N GLU A 56 32.78 7.91 -22.38
CA GLU A 56 33.37 7.36 -23.60
C GLU A 56 34.39 6.24 -23.27
N GLY A 57 34.72 5.42 -24.27
CA GLY A 57 35.76 4.39 -24.15
C GLY A 57 35.32 3.03 -23.57
N ARG A 58 36.28 2.11 -23.44
CA ARG A 58 36.03 0.68 -23.13
C ARG A 58 35.42 0.44 -21.75
N ASN A 59 35.66 1.33 -20.79
CA ASN A 59 35.21 1.19 -19.41
C ASN A 59 33.89 1.92 -19.10
N LYS A 60 33.22 2.52 -20.10
CA LYS A 60 32.01 3.34 -19.92
C LYS A 60 30.90 2.64 -19.12
N LYS A 61 30.66 1.35 -19.38
CA LYS A 61 29.65 0.55 -18.65
C LYS A 61 30.00 0.41 -17.17
N LYS A 62 31.29 0.21 -16.84
CA LYS A 62 31.76 0.06 -15.45
C LYS A 62 31.57 1.35 -14.65
N TYR A 63 31.96 2.49 -15.23
CA TYR A 63 31.81 3.80 -14.56
C TYR A 63 30.34 4.18 -14.42
N PHE A 64 29.53 3.95 -15.45
CA PHE A 64 28.10 4.18 -15.38
C PHE A 64 27.40 3.34 -14.29
N ASN A 65 27.75 2.06 -14.15
CA ASN A 65 27.18 1.22 -13.10
C ASN A 65 27.49 1.73 -11.68
N ARG A 66 28.67 2.34 -11.47
CA ARG A 66 29.00 3.00 -10.20
C ARG A 66 28.10 4.22 -9.97
N LEU A 67 27.98 5.09 -10.98
CA LEU A 67 27.13 6.29 -10.92
C LEU A 67 25.65 5.94 -10.66
N LYS A 68 25.15 4.89 -11.33
CA LYS A 68 23.81 4.34 -11.16
C LYS A 68 23.56 3.82 -9.74
N ARG A 69 24.51 3.09 -9.16
CA ARG A 69 24.42 2.59 -7.78
C ARG A 69 24.38 3.74 -6.79
N GLU A 70 25.25 4.73 -6.97
CA GLU A 70 25.32 5.89 -6.10
C GLU A 70 24.03 6.74 -6.17
N LEU A 71 23.50 6.96 -7.38
CA LEU A 71 22.21 7.65 -7.53
C LEU A 71 21.08 6.87 -6.85
N LYS A 72 21.03 5.54 -7.01
CA LYS A 72 20.05 4.68 -6.33
C LYS A 72 20.13 4.83 -4.81
N GLU A 73 21.34 4.76 -4.22
CA GLU A 73 21.54 4.91 -2.78
C GLU A 73 21.09 6.30 -2.28
N ARG A 74 21.44 7.37 -3.00
CA ARG A 74 21.01 8.73 -2.65
C ARG A 74 19.50 8.89 -2.73
N LEU A 75 18.85 8.37 -3.78
CA LEU A 75 17.40 8.40 -3.93
C LEU A 75 16.69 7.64 -2.81
N ILE A 76 17.20 6.48 -2.39
CA ILE A 76 16.63 5.73 -1.26
C ILE A 76 16.72 6.55 0.04
N ASN A 77 17.86 7.18 0.32
CA ASN A 77 18.02 8.03 1.51
C ASN A 77 17.09 9.25 1.47
N THR A 78 16.85 9.77 0.27
CA THR A 78 15.96 10.91 0.00
C THR A 78 14.49 10.56 0.29
N LEU A 79 14.07 9.29 0.22
CA LEU A 79 12.69 8.88 0.55
C LEU A 79 12.28 9.29 1.97
N PHE A 80 13.21 9.24 2.93
CA PHE A 80 12.94 9.63 4.32
C PHE A 80 12.72 11.15 4.49
N LEU A 81 13.06 11.95 3.48
CA LEU A 81 12.93 13.40 3.50
C LEU A 81 11.68 13.89 2.78
N ILE A 82 10.93 13.00 2.13
CA ILE A 82 9.68 13.34 1.46
C ILE A 82 8.68 13.83 2.51
N ASP A 83 8.07 14.98 2.24
CA ASP A 83 7.00 15.52 3.08
C ASP A 83 5.73 14.67 2.91
N ALA A 84 5.34 14.00 3.99
CA ALA A 84 4.12 13.21 4.06
C ALA A 84 2.86 14.10 4.14
N ASN A 85 3.00 15.41 4.36
CA ASN A 85 1.89 16.37 4.45
C ASN A 85 1.56 17.07 3.12
N ASP A 86 2.04 16.57 1.98
CA ASP A 86 1.60 17.06 0.68
C ASP A 86 0.07 16.90 0.56
N SER A 87 -0.62 17.99 0.19
CA SER A 87 -2.07 18.08 -0.04
C SER A 87 -2.66 16.99 -0.96
N LYS A 88 -1.81 16.30 -1.73
CA LYS A 88 -2.20 15.19 -2.60
C LYS A 88 -2.43 13.88 -1.84
N TYR A 89 -1.86 13.71 -0.65
CA TYR A 89 -2.03 12.49 0.12
C TYR A 89 -3.32 12.54 0.95
N SER A 90 -4.00 11.39 1.05
CA SER A 90 -5.05 11.24 2.05
C SER A 90 -4.46 11.29 3.46
N GLU A 91 -5.27 11.63 4.45
CA GLU A 91 -4.84 11.67 5.85
C GLU A 91 -4.24 10.34 6.31
N VAL A 92 -4.85 9.21 5.92
CA VAL A 92 -4.35 7.85 6.19
C VAL A 92 -2.99 7.62 5.52
N ALA A 93 -2.80 8.01 4.26
CA ALA A 93 -1.53 7.84 3.56
C ALA A 93 -0.42 8.70 4.19
N SER A 94 -0.73 9.95 4.55
CA SER A 94 0.19 10.82 5.29
C SER A 94 0.58 10.21 6.64
N ALA A 95 -0.40 9.70 7.38
CA ALA A 95 -0.17 9.02 8.64
C ALA A 95 0.71 7.78 8.50
N TYR A 96 0.45 6.96 7.48
CA TYR A 96 1.24 5.78 7.17
C TYR A 96 2.72 6.12 7.00
N TYR A 97 3.06 7.04 6.08
CA TYR A 97 4.45 7.42 5.83
C TYR A 97 5.12 8.03 7.07
N GLN A 98 4.41 8.90 7.79
CA GLN A 98 4.95 9.53 8.99
C GLN A 98 5.23 8.50 10.11
N CYS A 99 4.33 7.55 10.33
CA CYS A 99 4.49 6.55 11.39
C CYS A 99 5.66 5.61 11.10
N TYR A 100 5.81 5.13 9.85
CA TYR A 100 6.96 4.29 9.48
C TYR A 100 8.28 5.06 9.57
N LYS A 101 8.32 6.31 9.12
CA LYS A 101 9.50 7.17 9.25
C LYS A 101 9.89 7.36 10.72
N ASN A 102 8.92 7.64 11.58
CA ASN A 102 9.16 7.81 13.01
C ASN A 102 9.60 6.49 13.67
N ALA A 103 8.97 5.37 13.34
CA ALA A 103 9.36 4.06 13.89
C ALA A 103 10.82 3.71 13.52
N ALA A 104 11.23 3.95 12.28
CA ALA A 104 12.62 3.80 11.86
C ALA A 104 13.56 4.76 12.65
N ALA A 105 13.17 6.02 12.81
CA ALA A 105 13.93 7.00 13.59
C ALA A 105 14.07 6.59 15.07
N VAL A 106 13.02 6.05 15.70
CA VAL A 106 13.05 5.50 17.06
C VAL A 106 14.11 4.41 17.16
N LYS A 107 14.12 3.42 16.25
CA LYS A 107 15.11 2.34 16.25
C LYS A 107 16.54 2.89 16.14
N ILE A 108 16.75 3.85 15.26
CA ILE A 108 18.07 4.48 15.05
C ILE A 108 18.51 5.25 16.30
N LEU A 109 17.61 6.04 16.91
CA LEU A 109 17.91 6.82 18.12
C LEU A 109 18.21 5.91 19.33
N LEU A 110 17.44 4.84 19.50
CA LEU A 110 17.69 3.83 20.53
C LEU A 110 19.06 3.16 20.34
N ALA A 111 19.39 2.77 19.12
CA ALA A 111 20.69 2.17 18.80
C ALA A 111 21.87 3.14 19.04
N ARG A 112 21.66 4.45 18.88
CA ARG A 112 22.64 5.49 19.16
C ARG A 112 22.65 5.99 20.62
N GLY A 113 21.85 5.38 21.49
CA GLY A 113 21.78 5.76 22.91
C GLY A 113 20.99 7.04 23.20
N ALA A 114 20.39 7.69 22.19
CA ALA A 114 19.56 8.89 22.33
C ALA A 114 18.15 8.57 22.85
N ARG A 115 18.08 7.87 23.99
CA ARG A 115 16.89 7.18 24.49
C ARG A 115 15.75 8.13 24.86
N HIS A 116 16.03 9.22 25.58
CA HIS A 116 14.98 10.17 25.98
C HIS A 116 14.18 10.70 24.77
N VAL A 117 14.87 11.07 23.69
CA VAL A 117 14.22 11.53 22.45
C VAL A 117 13.48 10.39 21.76
N ALA A 118 14.08 9.20 21.71
CA ALA A 118 13.47 8.04 21.08
C ALA A 118 12.15 7.63 21.74
N ILE A 119 12.10 7.63 23.07
CA ILE A 119 10.93 7.21 23.85
C ILE A 119 9.78 8.20 23.67
N ARG A 120 10.06 9.51 23.75
CA ARG A 120 9.05 10.53 23.46
C ARG A 120 8.51 10.40 22.03
N LEU A 121 9.38 10.21 21.04
CA LEU A 121 8.97 10.02 19.65
C LEU A 121 8.12 8.75 19.47
N ALA A 122 8.47 7.65 20.18
CA ALA A 122 7.70 6.42 20.15
C ALA A 122 6.29 6.61 20.71
N GLU A 123 6.14 7.25 21.87
CA GLU A 123 4.84 7.53 22.49
C GLU A 123 3.95 8.42 21.62
N ASP A 124 4.52 9.49 21.05
CA ASP A 124 3.78 10.38 20.15
C ASP A 124 3.38 9.68 18.85
N THR A 125 4.24 8.80 18.33
CA THR A 125 3.95 8.02 17.11
C THR A 125 2.89 6.96 17.36
N MET A 126 2.88 6.32 18.54
CA MET A 126 1.87 5.33 18.88
C MET A 126 0.46 5.92 18.85
N LYS A 127 0.23 7.11 19.40
CA LYS A 127 -1.10 7.77 19.35
C LYS A 127 -1.65 7.89 17.94
N LYS A 128 -0.78 8.24 16.97
CA LYS A 128 -1.17 8.34 15.56
C LYS A 128 -1.37 6.95 14.95
N ALA A 129 -0.50 5.99 15.27
CA ALA A 129 -0.63 4.62 14.78
C ALA A 129 -1.87 3.89 15.32
N GLU A 130 -2.33 4.20 16.54
CA GLU A 130 -3.56 3.66 17.13
C GLU A 130 -4.78 4.17 16.38
N LEU A 131 -4.82 5.47 16.07
CA LEU A 131 -5.92 6.08 15.30
C LEU A 131 -6.12 5.42 13.92
N PHE A 132 -5.05 4.96 13.28
CA PHE A 132 -5.13 4.33 11.94
C PHE A 132 -4.90 2.82 11.96
N GLU A 133 -4.84 2.21 13.15
CA GLU A 133 -4.69 0.77 13.35
C GLU A 133 -3.46 0.16 12.63
N PHE A 134 -2.31 0.83 12.69
CA PHE A 134 -1.05 0.29 12.15
C PHE A 134 -0.42 -0.73 13.12
N THR A 135 -1.01 -1.93 13.19
CA THR A 135 -0.72 -2.99 14.17
C THR A 135 0.78 -3.35 14.25
N ASP A 136 1.49 -3.43 13.13
CA ASP A 136 2.92 -3.78 13.09
C ASP A 136 3.80 -2.70 13.73
N ILE A 137 3.48 -1.41 13.50
CA ILE A 137 4.12 -0.27 14.15
C ILE A 137 3.78 -0.28 15.64
N LEU A 138 2.52 -0.48 16.00
CA LEU A 138 2.06 -0.52 17.38
C LEU A 138 2.77 -1.60 18.18
N LEU A 139 2.86 -2.82 17.64
CA LEU A 139 3.61 -3.92 18.25
C LEU A 139 5.10 -3.58 18.36
N THR A 140 5.69 -2.99 17.32
CA THR A 140 7.11 -2.63 17.28
C THR A 140 7.48 -1.61 18.35
N LEU A 141 6.69 -0.53 18.49
CA LEU A 141 6.92 0.53 19.46
C LEU A 141 6.58 0.06 20.88
N SER A 142 5.51 -0.72 21.07
CA SER A 142 5.15 -1.29 22.37
C SER A 142 6.27 -2.17 22.92
N LYS A 143 6.95 -2.95 22.07
CA LYS A 143 8.11 -3.75 22.49
C LYS A 143 9.27 -2.90 22.99
N ASP A 144 9.57 -1.79 22.30
CA ASP A 144 10.64 -0.87 22.69
C ASP A 144 10.32 -0.15 24.00
N LEU A 145 9.08 0.30 24.16
CA LEU A 145 8.61 1.00 25.35
C LEU A 145 8.55 0.05 26.56
N ARG A 146 8.03 -1.17 26.38
CA ARG A 146 8.07 -2.22 27.41
C ARG A 146 9.49 -2.48 27.89
N PHE A 147 10.44 -2.65 26.97
CA PHE A 147 11.83 -2.88 27.33
C PHE A 147 12.44 -1.67 28.06
N HIS A 148 12.13 -0.44 27.61
CA HIS A 148 12.61 0.76 28.26
C HIS A 148 12.09 0.90 29.70
N TYR A 149 10.78 0.81 29.90
CA TYR A 149 10.17 1.00 31.20
C TYR A 149 10.49 -0.14 32.17
N GLY A 150 10.57 -1.38 31.68
CA GLY A 150 10.93 -2.54 32.51
C GLY A 150 12.41 -2.61 32.88
N THR A 151 13.32 -2.43 31.93
CA THR A 151 14.76 -2.72 32.14
C THR A 151 15.59 -1.48 32.44
N ILE A 152 15.20 -0.30 31.92
CA ILE A 152 16.03 0.91 32.03
C ILE A 152 15.56 1.82 33.16
N LEU A 153 14.25 2.08 33.26
CA LEU A 153 13.69 2.95 34.30
C LEU A 153 13.20 2.18 35.54
N GLY A 154 12.72 0.94 35.37
CA GLY A 154 12.10 0.18 36.46
C GLY A 154 10.68 0.67 36.82
N ASP A 155 9.97 1.27 35.86
CA ASP A 155 8.58 1.72 36.02
C ASP A 155 7.63 0.52 35.77
N SER A 156 7.18 -0.09 36.87
CA SER A 156 6.33 -1.29 36.84
C SER A 156 4.98 -1.04 36.17
N ASP A 157 4.37 0.12 36.39
CA ASP A 157 3.02 0.40 35.88
C ASP A 157 3.06 0.57 34.36
N LYS A 158 4.02 1.36 33.85
CA LYS A 158 4.23 1.48 32.40
C LYS A 158 4.70 0.18 31.77
N PHE A 159 5.56 -0.59 32.45
CA PHE A 159 5.96 -1.90 31.97
C PHE A 159 4.75 -2.82 31.76
N LEU A 160 3.86 -2.94 32.76
CA LEU A 160 2.67 -3.78 32.68
C LEU A 160 1.72 -3.30 31.58
N PHE A 161 1.53 -1.98 31.46
CA PHE A 161 0.75 -1.39 30.38
C PHE A 161 1.29 -1.77 28.99
N TYR A 162 2.57 -1.54 28.73
CA TYR A 162 3.13 -1.91 27.42
C TYR A 162 3.24 -3.42 27.24
N ASN A 163 3.29 -4.21 28.30
CA ASN A 163 3.21 -5.67 28.20
C ASN A 163 1.84 -6.13 27.68
N SER A 164 0.74 -5.59 28.22
CA SER A 164 -0.59 -5.91 27.71
C SER A 164 -0.78 -5.43 26.27
N GLN A 165 -0.22 -4.28 25.89
CA GLN A 165 -0.22 -3.82 24.50
C GLN A 165 0.52 -4.81 23.57
N VAL A 166 1.70 -5.30 23.97
CA VAL A 166 2.44 -6.31 23.19
C VAL A 166 1.62 -7.59 23.03
N GLU A 167 0.97 -8.10 24.09
CA GLU A 167 0.14 -9.30 24.02
C GLU A 167 -1.08 -9.11 23.11
N HIS A 168 -1.77 -7.99 23.23
CA HIS A 168 -2.91 -7.64 22.39
C HIS A 168 -2.51 -7.53 20.91
N PHE A 169 -1.55 -6.66 20.58
CA PHE A 169 -1.16 -6.43 19.18
C PHE A 169 -0.46 -7.65 18.56
N SER A 170 0.17 -8.54 19.35
CA SER A 170 0.70 -9.79 18.82
C SER A 170 -0.42 -10.69 18.29
N ARG A 171 -1.55 -10.80 19.01
CA ARG A 171 -2.70 -11.61 18.54
C ARG A 171 -3.35 -11.01 17.30
N VAL A 172 -3.56 -9.70 17.29
CA VAL A 172 -4.11 -8.99 16.11
C VAL A 172 -3.19 -9.16 14.91
N TYR A 173 -1.87 -8.98 15.09
CA TYR A 173 -0.90 -9.11 14.00
C TYR A 173 -0.84 -10.54 13.43
N LEU A 174 -0.94 -11.57 14.28
CA LEU A 174 -1.04 -12.96 13.80
C LEU A 174 -2.32 -13.21 13.00
N ALA A 175 -3.45 -12.64 13.42
CA ALA A 175 -4.69 -12.71 12.65
C ALA A 175 -4.56 -12.00 11.28
N GLU A 176 -3.92 -10.82 11.24
CA GLU A 176 -3.63 -10.10 9.99
C GLU A 176 -2.77 -10.93 9.04
N LEU A 177 -1.69 -11.54 9.54
CA LEU A 177 -0.79 -12.38 8.73
C LEU A 177 -1.52 -13.59 8.16
N LYS A 178 -2.38 -14.23 8.96
CA LYS A 178 -3.19 -15.37 8.52
C LYS A 178 -4.17 -14.97 7.42
N ALA A 179 -4.85 -13.84 7.57
CA ALA A 179 -5.76 -13.32 6.55
C ALA A 179 -5.03 -12.98 5.24
N GLU A 180 -3.85 -12.37 5.33
CA GLU A 180 -2.99 -12.07 4.19
C GLU A 180 -2.48 -13.35 3.49
N GLU A 181 -2.07 -14.36 4.24
CA GLU A 181 -1.69 -15.67 3.72
C GLU A 181 -2.84 -16.32 2.93
N TYR A 182 -4.05 -16.31 3.49
CA TYR A 182 -5.23 -16.87 2.83
C TYR A 182 -5.55 -16.12 1.55
N PHE A 183 -5.56 -14.80 1.59
CA PHE A 183 -5.80 -13.98 0.41
C PHE A 183 -4.77 -14.24 -0.69
N THR A 184 -3.47 -14.21 -0.35
CA THR A 184 -2.39 -14.39 -1.32
C THR A 184 -2.37 -15.79 -1.92
N THR A 185 -2.68 -16.81 -1.11
CA THR A 185 -2.84 -18.20 -1.57
C THR A 185 -3.96 -18.31 -2.59
N LEU A 186 -5.12 -17.69 -2.34
CA LEU A 186 -6.23 -17.71 -3.28
C LEU A 186 -5.93 -16.88 -4.54
N ALA A 187 -5.31 -15.70 -4.39
CA ALA A 187 -4.95 -14.83 -5.51
C ALA A 187 -3.91 -15.48 -6.45
N LEU A 188 -2.94 -16.22 -5.91
CA LEU A 188 -1.91 -16.91 -6.70
C LEU A 188 -2.52 -17.87 -7.74
N HIS A 189 -3.58 -18.58 -7.37
CA HIS A 189 -4.25 -19.53 -8.26
C HIS A 189 -4.78 -18.87 -9.54
N PHE A 190 -5.34 -17.65 -9.44
CA PHE A 190 -5.81 -16.89 -10.62
C PHE A 190 -4.67 -16.44 -11.53
N THR A 191 -3.45 -16.27 -10.99
CA THR A 191 -2.29 -15.88 -11.79
C THR A 191 -1.62 -17.06 -12.50
N VAL A 192 -1.72 -18.27 -11.93
CA VAL A 192 -1.00 -19.46 -12.42
C VAL A 192 -1.90 -20.42 -13.22
N SER A 193 -3.21 -20.46 -12.96
CA SER A 193 -4.11 -21.45 -13.57
C SER A 193 -5.44 -20.86 -14.04
N GLY A 194 -5.85 -21.20 -15.26
CA GLY A 194 -7.07 -20.69 -15.92
C GLY A 194 -8.37 -21.42 -15.58
N ALA A 195 -8.37 -22.43 -14.70
CA ALA A 195 -9.59 -23.15 -14.32
C ALA A 195 -9.56 -23.57 -12.84
N ALA A 196 -10.66 -23.31 -12.12
CA ALA A 196 -10.86 -23.73 -10.74
C ALA A 196 -11.01 -25.26 -10.66
N LYS A 197 -10.10 -25.92 -9.93
CA LYS A 197 -10.25 -27.33 -9.54
C LYS A 197 -11.17 -27.41 -8.31
N ALA A 198 -11.91 -28.50 -8.15
CA ALA A 198 -12.81 -28.71 -7.01
C ALA A 198 -12.10 -28.53 -5.64
N GLU A 199 -10.86 -29.02 -5.52
CA GLU A 199 -10.00 -28.86 -4.33
C GLU A 199 -9.77 -27.39 -3.94
N PHE A 200 -9.76 -26.49 -4.92
CA PHE A 200 -9.54 -25.06 -4.69
C PHE A 200 -10.80 -24.36 -4.14
N SER A 201 -11.99 -24.81 -4.53
CA SER A 201 -13.25 -24.33 -3.98
C SER A 201 -13.40 -24.72 -2.50
N GLU A 202 -13.04 -25.97 -2.14
CA GLU A 202 -13.03 -26.42 -0.74
C GLU A 202 -12.03 -25.64 0.12
N LEU A 203 -10.86 -25.29 -0.44
CA LEU A 203 -9.89 -24.45 0.25
C LEU A 203 -10.44 -23.05 0.53
N ALA A 204 -11.04 -22.41 -0.47
CA ALA A 204 -11.63 -21.09 -0.33
C ALA A 204 -12.79 -21.05 0.68
N GLU A 205 -13.61 -22.11 0.71
CA GLU A 205 -14.66 -22.29 1.71
C GLU A 205 -14.11 -22.29 3.14
N ARG A 206 -13.10 -23.13 3.40
CA ARG A 206 -12.46 -23.22 4.72
C ARG A 206 -11.83 -21.90 5.15
N TYR A 207 -11.13 -21.23 4.23
CA TYR A 207 -10.49 -19.95 4.52
C TYR A 207 -11.52 -18.87 4.83
N ALA A 208 -12.60 -18.76 4.06
CA ALA A 208 -13.65 -17.79 4.33
C ALA A 208 -14.36 -18.05 5.66
N HIS A 209 -14.64 -19.31 5.99
CA HIS A 209 -15.26 -19.67 7.27
C HIS A 209 -14.39 -19.26 8.46
N ASP A 210 -13.09 -19.55 8.40
CA ASP A 210 -12.13 -19.15 9.43
C ASP A 210 -11.98 -17.62 9.53
N MET A 211 -12.03 -16.91 8.40
CA MET A 211 -12.02 -15.44 8.38
C MET A 211 -13.27 -14.82 9.01
N GLU A 212 -14.45 -15.40 8.80
CA GLU A 212 -15.68 -14.96 9.48
C GLU A 212 -15.55 -15.12 11.00
N GLN A 213 -14.96 -16.22 11.49
CA GLN A 213 -14.72 -16.40 12.93
C GLN A 213 -13.67 -15.43 13.48
N THR A 214 -12.58 -15.23 12.72
CA THR A 214 -11.49 -14.33 13.12
C THR A 214 -11.98 -12.88 13.24
N LEU A 215 -12.89 -12.45 12.35
CA LEU A 215 -13.50 -11.12 12.38
C LEU A 215 -14.44 -10.89 13.58
N LEU A 216 -14.87 -11.94 14.29
CA LEU A 216 -15.65 -11.79 15.53
C LEU A 216 -14.76 -11.52 16.75
N GLU A 217 -13.50 -11.97 16.70
CA GLU A 217 -12.58 -11.91 17.84
C GLU A 217 -11.59 -10.74 17.72
N TYR A 218 -11.15 -10.43 16.51
CA TYR A 218 -10.12 -9.44 16.24
C TYR A 218 -10.60 -8.39 15.24
N HIS A 219 -10.17 -7.15 15.47
CA HIS A 219 -10.47 -6.02 14.60
C HIS A 219 -9.19 -5.24 14.30
N SER A 220 -8.95 -5.07 13.01
CA SER A 220 -8.03 -4.07 12.48
C SER A 220 -8.37 -3.80 11.02
N TYR A 221 -7.93 -2.66 10.50
CA TYR A 221 -8.08 -2.31 9.09
C TYR A 221 -7.50 -3.40 8.17
N ARG A 222 -6.27 -3.85 8.44
CA ARG A 222 -5.57 -4.83 7.59
C ARG A 222 -6.26 -6.19 7.63
N LEU A 223 -6.66 -6.65 8.82
CA LEU A 223 -7.42 -7.90 8.97
C LEU A 223 -8.74 -7.82 8.19
N SER A 224 -9.50 -6.74 8.39
CA SER A 224 -10.78 -6.54 7.71
C SER A 224 -10.63 -6.55 6.19
N LEU A 225 -9.62 -5.84 5.67
CA LEU A 225 -9.35 -5.77 4.24
C LEU A 225 -9.10 -7.16 3.63
N TYR A 226 -8.22 -7.95 4.23
CA TYR A 226 -7.88 -9.27 3.71
C TYR A 226 -8.99 -10.29 3.96
N ALA A 227 -9.62 -10.30 5.14
CA ALA A 227 -10.70 -11.21 5.47
C ALA A 227 -11.90 -11.03 4.54
N PHE A 228 -12.36 -9.78 4.32
CA PHE A 228 -13.43 -9.52 3.35
C PHE A 228 -13.02 -9.88 1.92
N SER A 229 -11.75 -9.70 1.55
CA SER A 229 -11.26 -10.11 0.24
C SER A 229 -11.29 -11.63 0.05
N VAL A 230 -10.93 -12.40 1.09
CA VAL A 230 -11.02 -13.87 1.09
C VAL A 230 -12.48 -14.33 0.95
N ILE A 231 -13.39 -13.72 1.70
CA ILE A 231 -14.83 -14.04 1.65
C ILE A 231 -15.41 -13.75 0.27
N ALA A 232 -15.07 -12.61 -0.34
CA ALA A 232 -15.49 -12.29 -1.71
C ALA A 232 -14.90 -13.26 -2.73
N LEU A 233 -13.59 -13.56 -2.64
CA LEU A 233 -12.92 -14.49 -3.55
C LEU A 233 -13.53 -15.90 -3.51
N ARG A 234 -13.97 -16.39 -2.36
CA ARG A 234 -14.68 -17.67 -2.26
C ARG A 234 -15.89 -17.71 -3.20
N HIS A 235 -16.73 -16.68 -3.17
CA HIS A 235 -17.93 -16.61 -4.01
C HIS A 235 -17.58 -16.42 -5.49
N GLU A 236 -16.53 -15.64 -5.79
CA GLU A 236 -16.01 -15.51 -7.15
C GLU A 236 -15.52 -16.86 -7.71
N ILE A 237 -14.79 -17.66 -6.91
CA ILE A 237 -14.30 -19.00 -7.29
C ILE A 237 -15.46 -19.96 -7.55
N ALA A 238 -16.55 -19.85 -6.77
CA ALA A 238 -17.76 -20.64 -6.94
C ALA A 238 -18.64 -20.17 -8.11
N ASN A 239 -18.29 -19.07 -8.78
CA ASN A 239 -19.13 -18.35 -9.75
C ASN A 239 -20.51 -17.94 -9.17
N ASP A 240 -20.56 -17.69 -7.86
CA ASP A 240 -21.75 -17.24 -7.16
C ASP A 240 -21.80 -15.70 -7.17
N HIS A 241 -22.34 -15.16 -8.26
CA HIS A 241 -22.39 -13.72 -8.50
C HIS A 241 -23.27 -12.96 -7.49
N GLU A 242 -24.34 -13.58 -6.99
CA GLU A 242 -25.22 -12.95 -5.98
C GLU A 242 -24.49 -12.76 -4.67
N ASN A 243 -23.86 -13.82 -4.15
CA ASN A 243 -23.14 -13.74 -2.89
C ASN A 243 -21.82 -12.96 -3.02
N THR A 244 -21.22 -12.91 -4.21
CA THR A 244 -20.10 -12.00 -4.49
C THR A 244 -20.52 -10.54 -4.27
N ILE A 245 -21.67 -10.13 -4.83
CA ILE A 245 -22.21 -8.77 -4.64
C ILE A 245 -22.53 -8.53 -3.16
N ALA A 246 -23.16 -9.50 -2.49
CA ALA A 246 -23.51 -9.36 -1.07
C ALA A 246 -22.27 -9.20 -0.18
N ALA A 247 -21.24 -10.02 -0.39
CA ALA A 247 -19.98 -9.96 0.36
C ALA A 247 -19.26 -8.62 0.14
N CYS A 248 -19.15 -8.17 -1.12
CA CYS A 248 -18.54 -6.87 -1.44
C CYS A 248 -19.33 -5.70 -0.86
N ARG A 249 -20.67 -5.72 -0.89
CA ARG A 249 -21.51 -4.69 -0.25
C ARG A 249 -21.31 -4.64 1.26
N ARG A 250 -21.21 -5.80 1.93
CA ARG A 250 -20.89 -5.89 3.37
C ARG A 250 -19.53 -5.24 3.66
N ALA A 251 -18.52 -5.53 2.84
CA ALA A 251 -17.19 -4.93 2.98
C ALA A 251 -17.21 -3.40 2.79
N VAL A 252 -17.88 -2.91 1.74
CA VAL A 252 -18.04 -1.46 1.48
C VAL A 252 -18.71 -0.78 2.67
N ALA A 253 -19.83 -1.33 3.17
CA ALA A 253 -20.54 -0.77 4.32
C ALA A 253 -19.66 -0.74 5.59
N TYR A 254 -18.83 -1.76 5.81
CA TYR A 254 -17.88 -1.77 6.92
C TYR A 254 -16.89 -0.60 6.83
N PHE A 255 -16.28 -0.38 5.67
CA PHE A 255 -15.30 0.71 5.51
C PHE A 255 -15.96 2.09 5.55
N GLU A 256 -17.16 2.27 4.98
CA GLU A 256 -17.90 3.54 5.05
C GLU A 256 -18.34 3.90 6.48
N ASN A 257 -18.67 2.90 7.31
CA ASN A 257 -18.99 3.16 8.71
C ASN A 257 -17.74 3.49 9.55
N ASN A 258 -16.54 3.13 9.07
CA ASN A 258 -15.27 3.39 9.72
C ASN A 258 -14.46 4.45 8.94
N ASN A 259 -15.03 5.65 8.79
CA ASN A 259 -14.49 6.72 7.93
C ASN A 259 -13.01 7.08 8.13
N HIS A 260 -12.47 6.95 9.36
CA HIS A 260 -11.06 7.21 9.64
C HIS A 260 -10.11 6.13 9.08
N LEU A 261 -10.64 4.94 8.78
CA LEU A 261 -9.96 3.81 8.15
C LEU A 261 -10.35 3.64 6.67
N ALA A 262 -11.35 4.39 6.19
CA ALA A 262 -11.89 4.26 4.85
C ALA A 262 -10.86 4.65 3.78
N SER A 263 -10.11 3.67 3.30
CA SER A 263 -9.26 3.85 2.13
C SER A 263 -10.14 3.88 0.87
N ARG A 264 -10.07 4.97 0.10
CA ARG A 264 -10.67 5.06 -1.24
C ARG A 264 -10.29 3.85 -2.10
N GLN A 265 -9.09 3.31 -1.90
CA GLN A 265 -8.62 2.12 -2.59
C GLN A 265 -9.38 0.85 -2.16
N ALA A 266 -9.67 0.67 -0.87
CA ALA A 266 -10.46 -0.46 -0.39
C ALA A 266 -11.89 -0.38 -0.95
N LEU A 267 -12.53 0.80 -0.85
CA LEU A 267 -13.86 1.04 -1.42
C LEU A 267 -13.89 0.74 -2.92
N PHE A 268 -12.91 1.25 -3.67
CA PHE A 268 -12.77 0.96 -5.09
C PHE A 268 -12.60 -0.54 -5.36
N ASN A 269 -11.71 -1.23 -4.65
CA ASN A 269 -11.41 -2.64 -4.89
C ASN A 269 -12.65 -3.54 -4.74
N PHE A 270 -13.44 -3.34 -3.69
CA PHE A 270 -14.68 -4.12 -3.49
C PHE A 270 -15.78 -3.71 -4.47
N SER A 271 -15.92 -2.42 -4.76
CA SER A 271 -16.93 -1.92 -5.68
C SER A 271 -16.67 -2.38 -7.12
N TYR A 272 -15.41 -2.34 -7.54
CA TYR A 272 -14.94 -2.80 -8.85
C TYR A 272 -15.19 -4.30 -9.07
N ARG A 273 -14.96 -5.14 -8.05
CA ARG A 273 -15.23 -6.59 -8.10
C ARG A 273 -16.69 -6.92 -8.40
N MET A 274 -17.64 -6.08 -7.96
CA MET A 274 -19.06 -6.31 -8.22
C MET A 274 -19.46 -6.11 -9.69
N LEU A 275 -18.70 -5.30 -10.45
CA LEU A 275 -19.09 -4.88 -11.81
C LEU A 275 -19.22 -6.05 -12.79
N SER A 276 -18.31 -7.02 -12.71
CA SER A 276 -18.38 -8.25 -13.53
C SER A 276 -19.63 -9.07 -13.19
N SER A 277 -19.96 -9.19 -11.91
CA SER A 277 -21.14 -9.92 -11.42
C SER A 277 -22.44 -9.26 -11.86
N PHE A 278 -22.52 -7.91 -11.90
CA PHE A 278 -23.70 -7.21 -12.43
C PHE A 278 -23.93 -7.46 -13.92
N ILE A 279 -22.87 -7.52 -14.72
CA ILE A 279 -22.97 -7.83 -16.16
C ILE A 279 -23.50 -9.25 -16.37
N LEU A 280 -22.93 -10.22 -15.67
CA LEU A 280 -23.30 -11.64 -15.81
C LEU A 280 -24.74 -11.93 -15.34
N LEU A 281 -25.21 -11.22 -14.31
CA LEU A 281 -26.61 -11.29 -13.82
C LEU A 281 -27.58 -10.42 -14.63
N ARG A 282 -27.12 -9.70 -15.67
CA ARG A 282 -27.90 -8.74 -16.46
C ARG A 282 -28.54 -7.61 -15.63
N ARG A 283 -27.96 -7.26 -14.49
CA ARG A 283 -28.39 -6.15 -13.62
C ARG A 283 -27.71 -4.84 -14.03
N LEU A 284 -27.94 -4.43 -15.28
CA LEU A 284 -27.16 -3.38 -15.94
C LEU A 284 -27.29 -2.01 -15.24
N GLU A 285 -28.48 -1.63 -14.79
CA GLU A 285 -28.69 -0.34 -14.10
C GLU A 285 -28.04 -0.28 -12.72
N GLU A 286 -27.96 -1.40 -12.00
CA GLU A 286 -27.17 -1.49 -10.77
C GLU A 286 -25.67 -1.38 -11.07
N GLY A 287 -25.20 -2.09 -12.09
CA GLY A 287 -23.82 -2.03 -12.55
C GLY A 287 -23.39 -0.61 -12.93
N LYS A 288 -24.22 0.15 -13.66
CA LYS A 288 -23.94 1.54 -14.05
C LYS A 288 -23.82 2.44 -12.82
N ARG A 289 -24.76 2.34 -11.87
CA ARG A 289 -24.71 3.13 -10.64
C ARG A 289 -23.44 2.85 -9.85
N GLU A 290 -23.05 1.58 -9.73
CA GLU A 290 -21.83 1.19 -9.02
C GLU A 290 -20.56 1.64 -9.77
N ALA A 291 -20.53 1.54 -11.10
CA ALA A 291 -19.40 2.02 -11.90
C ALA A 291 -19.20 3.53 -11.77
N LEU A 292 -20.28 4.31 -11.75
CA LEU A 292 -20.22 5.75 -11.48
C LEU A 292 -19.74 6.05 -10.05
N ARG A 293 -20.13 5.23 -9.07
CA ARG A 293 -19.63 5.33 -7.69
C ARG A 293 -18.13 5.06 -7.62
N CYS A 294 -17.62 4.05 -8.33
CA CYS A 294 -16.17 3.77 -8.42
C CYS A 294 -15.37 4.99 -8.91
N LEU A 295 -15.90 5.77 -9.86
CA LEU A 295 -15.24 6.97 -10.38
C LEU A 295 -15.08 8.09 -9.35
N GLN A 296 -15.87 8.09 -8.26
CA GLN A 296 -15.74 9.07 -7.18
C GLN A 296 -14.51 8.81 -6.29
N TRP A 297 -14.00 7.58 -6.30
CA TRP A 297 -12.91 7.13 -5.42
C TRP A 297 -11.53 7.17 -6.07
N VAL A 298 -11.44 7.45 -7.38
CA VAL A 298 -10.20 7.36 -8.16
C VAL A 298 -9.88 8.66 -8.86
N ASP A 299 -8.60 9.00 -8.90
CA ASP A 299 -8.17 10.21 -9.59
C ASP A 299 -8.20 10.02 -11.11
N LYS A 300 -8.75 11.01 -11.81
CA LYS A 300 -8.91 10.99 -13.25
C LYS A 300 -7.56 10.82 -13.95
N GLY A 301 -7.51 9.91 -14.92
CA GLY A 301 -6.31 9.63 -15.73
C GLY A 301 -5.35 8.62 -15.11
N LEU A 302 -5.63 8.08 -13.92
CA LEU A 302 -4.89 6.95 -13.36
C LEU A 302 -5.48 5.61 -13.83
N PHE A 303 -4.70 4.53 -13.67
CA PHE A 303 -5.06 3.18 -14.13
C PHE A 303 -6.46 2.73 -13.67
N ASN A 304 -6.79 2.92 -12.39
CA ASN A 304 -8.09 2.53 -11.84
C ASN A 304 -9.27 3.31 -12.44
N TRP A 305 -9.05 4.58 -12.83
CA TRP A 305 -10.06 5.37 -13.53
C TRP A 305 -10.36 4.78 -14.92
N PHE A 306 -9.33 4.42 -15.68
CA PHE A 306 -9.51 3.74 -16.97
C PHE A 306 -10.24 2.40 -16.80
N LYS A 307 -9.95 1.63 -15.74
CA LYS A 307 -10.64 0.37 -15.46
C LYS A 307 -12.12 0.55 -15.12
N ALA A 308 -12.49 1.57 -14.35
CA ALA A 308 -13.90 1.87 -14.10
C ALA A 308 -14.63 2.32 -15.37
N MET A 309 -13.99 3.16 -16.19
CA MET A 309 -14.54 3.61 -17.48
C MET A 309 -14.74 2.45 -18.47
N GLU A 310 -13.81 1.50 -18.52
CA GLU A 310 -13.93 0.28 -19.35
C GLU A 310 -15.21 -0.49 -19.01
N TYR A 311 -15.50 -0.71 -17.73
CA TYR A 311 -16.73 -1.38 -17.31
C TYR A 311 -17.99 -0.56 -17.59
N LEU A 312 -17.94 0.77 -17.38
CA LEU A 312 -19.07 1.65 -17.71
C LEU A 312 -19.40 1.61 -19.20
N PHE A 313 -18.37 1.61 -20.05
CA PHE A 313 -18.51 1.42 -21.50
C PHE A 313 -19.17 0.10 -21.85
N ILE A 314 -18.68 -1.02 -21.29
CA ILE A 314 -19.26 -2.36 -21.49
C ILE A 314 -20.73 -2.39 -21.05
N LEU A 315 -21.06 -1.81 -19.89
CA LEU A 315 -22.42 -1.72 -19.38
C LEU A 315 -23.35 -0.90 -20.31
N HIS A 316 -22.88 0.21 -20.87
CA HIS A 316 -23.65 0.99 -21.84
C HIS A 316 -23.90 0.22 -23.13
N LEU A 317 -22.90 -0.50 -23.64
CA LEU A 317 -23.05 -1.36 -24.83
C LEU A 317 -24.09 -2.46 -24.60
N HIS A 318 -24.04 -3.15 -23.45
CA HIS A 318 -25.02 -4.19 -23.11
C HIS A 318 -26.43 -3.65 -22.90
N SER A 319 -26.58 -2.35 -22.64
CA SER A 319 -27.88 -1.67 -22.53
C SER A 319 -28.32 -0.95 -23.80
N GLU A 320 -27.63 -1.15 -24.94
CA GLU A 320 -27.91 -0.51 -26.23
C GLU A 320 -27.86 1.03 -26.21
N GLU A 321 -27.20 1.63 -25.20
CA GLU A 321 -27.06 3.07 -25.05
C GLU A 321 -25.81 3.61 -25.78
N TYR A 322 -25.74 3.38 -27.09
CA TYR A 322 -24.53 3.64 -27.90
C TYR A 322 -24.03 5.09 -27.86
N GLN A 323 -24.94 6.07 -27.74
CA GLN A 323 -24.56 7.49 -27.62
C GLN A 323 -23.84 7.80 -26.31
N LYS A 324 -24.21 7.15 -25.20
CA LYS A 324 -23.54 7.30 -23.91
C LYS A 324 -22.25 6.50 -23.82
N ALA A 325 -22.09 5.45 -24.64
CA ALA A 325 -20.85 4.70 -24.73
C ALA A 325 -19.74 5.44 -25.50
N TYR A 326 -20.10 6.40 -26.37
CA TYR A 326 -19.14 7.14 -27.21
C TYR A 326 -18.54 8.39 -26.53
N GLY A 327 -19.22 8.96 -25.53
CA GLY A 327 -18.79 10.16 -24.79
C GLY A 327 -18.16 9.81 -23.45
#